data_AF-A0A530AAE6-F1
#
_entry.id   AF-A0A530AAE6-F1
#
_cell.length_a   1.000
_cell.length_b   1.000
_cell.length_c   1.000
_cell.angle_alpha   90.00
_cell.angle_beta   90.00
_cell.angle_gamma   90.00
#
_symmetry.space_group_name_H-M   'P 1'
#
loop_
_entity.id
_entity.type
_entity.pdbx_description
1 polymer ?
#
loop_
_entity_poly.entity_id
_entity_poly.type
_entity_poly.pdbx_seq_one_letter_code
_entity_poly.pdbx_strand_id
1 'polypeptide(L)' 'MSTRWGLIGASTIAKQFMISAIRAQANGEIAAVMSSNAERAEAYARENGIPAAVSTLDALL' A
#
# COMPACT_ATOMS: atom_id res chain seq x y z
N MET A 1 -7.23 -9.08 -16.13
CA MET A 1 -7.10 -9.45 -14.70
C MET A 1 -6.13 -8.47 -14.09
N SER A 2 -6.49 -7.80 -12.97
CA SER A 2 -5.59 -6.88 -12.27
C SER A 2 -4.71 -7.62 -11.27
N THR A 3 -3.43 -7.22 -11.17
CA THR A 3 -2.52 -7.67 -10.12
C THR A 3 -2.70 -6.73 -8.94
N ARG A 4 -3.17 -7.26 -7.80
CA ARG A 4 -3.37 -6.52 -6.56
C ARG A 4 -2.12 -6.59 -5.69
N TRP A 5 -1.54 -5.43 -5.40
CA TRP A 5 -0.32 -5.28 -4.61
C TRP A 5 -0.63 -4.92 -3.16
N GLY A 6 -0.01 -5.65 -2.23
CA GLY A 6 0.09 -5.28 -0.83
C GLY A 6 1.47 -4.68 -0.54
N LEU A 7 1.50 -3.51 0.10
CA LEU A 7 2.76 -2.85 0.49
C LEU A 7 3.08 -3.19 1.94
N ILE A 8 4.18 -3.92 2.18
CA ILE A 8 4.68 -4.15 3.54
C ILE A 8 5.67 -3.03 3.89
N GLY A 9 5.25 -2.14 4.80
CA GLY A 9 6.00 -0.98 5.22
C GLY A 9 5.54 0.31 4.52
N ALA A 10 4.98 1.23 5.31
CA ALA A 10 4.63 2.61 4.94
C ALA A 10 5.89 3.48 4.72
N SER A 11 6.71 3.13 3.73
CA SER A 11 8.04 3.70 3.48
C SER A 11 8.02 4.89 2.51
N THR A 12 9.04 5.75 2.63
CA THR A 12 9.25 6.90 1.73
C THR A 12 9.50 6.45 0.29
N ILE A 13 10.30 5.40 0.07
CA ILE A 13 10.56 4.86 -1.27
C ILE A 13 9.26 4.38 -1.94
N ALA A 14 8.39 3.70 -1.18
CA ALA A 14 7.11 3.27 -1.71
C ALA A 14 6.23 4.47 -2.10
N LYS A 15 6.19 5.50 -1.23
CA LYS A 15 5.38 6.72 -1.45
C LYS A 15 5.84 7.52 -2.66
N GLN A 16 7.15 7.71 -2.79
CA GLN A 16 7.72 8.60 -3.80
C GLN A 16 7.86 7.94 -5.18
N PHE A 17 8.06 6.61 -5.23
CA PHE A 17 8.41 5.93 -6.47
C PHE A 17 7.52 4.73 -6.78
N MET A 18 7.41 3.77 -5.85
CA MET A 18 6.78 2.48 -6.16
C MET A 18 5.29 2.60 -6.43
N ILE A 19 4.57 3.44 -5.68
CA ILE A 19 3.12 3.61 -5.87
C ILE A 19 2.81 4.07 -7.29
N SER A 20 3.53 5.08 -7.78
CA SER A 20 3.39 5.59 -9.14
C SER A 20 3.81 4.55 -10.18
N ALA A 21 4.93 3.85 -9.95
CA ALA A 21 5.42 2.84 -10.88
C ALA A 21 4.45 1.65 -11.05
N ILE A 22 3.82 1.19 -9.95
CA ILE A 22 2.81 0.14 -9.97
C ILE A 22 1.57 0.60 -10.74
N ARG A 23 1.03 1.77 -10.39
CA ARG A 23 -0.17 2.34 -11.04
C ARG A 23 0.03 2.65 -12.52
N ALA A 24 1.27 2.87 -12.96
CA ALA A 24 1.59 3.08 -14.38
C ALA A 24 1.50 1.79 -15.22
N GLN A 25 1.47 0.60 -14.59
CA GLN A 25 1.28 -0.66 -15.31
C GLN A 25 -0.21 -0.86 -15.62
N ALA A 26 -0.52 -1.39 -16.81
CA ALA A 26 -1.89 -1.53 -17.32
C ALA A 26 -2.87 -2.28 -16.39
N ASN A 27 -2.36 -3.04 -15.43
CA ASN A 27 -3.15 -3.88 -14.52
C ASN A 27 -2.63 -3.79 -13.06
N GLY A 28 -1.87 -2.75 -12.71
CA GLY A 28 -1.26 -2.61 -11.38
C GLY A 28 -2.17 -1.86 -10.42
N GLU A 29 -2.72 -2.56 -9.42
CA GLU A 29 -3.58 -1.95 -8.40
C GLU A 29 -2.95 -2.10 -7.02
N ILE A 30 -2.94 -1.02 -6.24
CA ILE A 30 -2.51 -1.09 -4.84
C ILE A 30 -3.74 -1.32 -3.98
N ALA A 31 -3.80 -2.50 -3.37
CA ALA A 31 -4.95 -2.95 -2.61
C ALA A 31 -4.85 -2.60 -1.12
N ALA A 32 -3.65 -2.71 -0.55
CA ALA A 32 -3.46 -2.52 0.88
C ALA A 32 -2.04 -2.07 1.22
N VAL A 33 -1.88 -1.45 2.39
CA VAL A 33 -0.59 -1.19 3.05
C VAL A 33 -0.59 -1.76 4.45
N MET A 34 0.55 -2.32 4.87
CA MET A 34 0.80 -2.80 6.21
C MET A 34 1.88 -1.95 6.91
N SER A 35 1.66 -1.62 8.18
CA SER A 35 2.70 -1.10 9.08
C SER A 35 2.45 -1.58 10.50
N SER A 36 3.49 -1.92 11.27
CA SER A 36 3.34 -2.27 12.69
C SER A 36 2.79 -1.13 13.57
N ASN A 37 2.69 0.09 13.04
CA ASN A 37 1.99 1.22 13.64
C ASN A 37 0.70 1.50 12.85
N ALA A 38 -0.46 1.31 13.49
CA ALA A 38 -1.77 1.46 12.87
C ALA A 38 -2.05 2.89 12.37
N GLU A 39 -1.76 3.91 13.19
CA GLU A 39 -1.94 5.32 12.81
C GLU A 39 -1.09 5.67 11.58
N ARG A 40 0.15 5.18 11.52
CA ARG A 40 1.02 5.34 10.36
C ARG A 40 0.45 4.65 9.13
N ALA A 41 -0.07 3.43 9.26
CA ALA A 41 -0.69 2.71 8.15
C ALA A 41 -1.89 3.47 7.58
N GLU A 42 -2.78 3.95 8.45
CA GLU A 42 -3.99 4.70 8.08
C GLU A 42 -3.67 6.04 7.42
N ALA A 43 -2.77 6.83 8.02
CA ALA A 43 -2.34 8.10 7.45
C ALA A 43 -1.70 7.88 6.07
N TYR A 44 -0.83 6.88 5.94
CA TYR A 44 -0.19 6.53 4.68
C TYR A 44 -1.20 6.09 3.63
N ALA A 45 -2.17 5.25 3.99
CA ALA A 45 -3.20 4.78 3.07
C ALA A 45 -4.05 5.94 2.56
N ARG A 46 -4.50 6.82 3.47
CA ARG A 46 -5.28 8.01 3.13
C ARG A 46 -4.52 8.96 2.20
N GLU A 47 -3.27 9.28 2.53
CA GLU A 47 -2.45 10.21 1.73
C GLU A 47 -2.16 9.71 0.32
N ASN A 48 -2.11 8.39 0.14
CA ASN A 48 -1.75 7.78 -1.15
C ASN A 48 -2.94 7.17 -1.89
N GLY A 49 -4.16 7.25 -1.35
CA GLY A 49 -5.36 6.64 -1.93
C GLY A 49 -5.29 5.11 -2.00
N ILE A 50 -4.87 4.47 -0.91
CA ILE A 50 -4.82 3.01 -0.78
C ILE A 50 -6.10 2.54 -0.05
N PRO A 51 -6.85 1.56 -0.59
CA PRO A 51 -8.14 1.15 -0.04
C PRO A 51 -8.11 0.56 1.37
N ALA A 52 -7.03 -0.14 1.75
CA ALA A 52 -6.93 -0.81 3.03
C ALA A 52 -5.60 -0.52 3.75
N ALA A 53 -5.66 -0.38 5.06
CA ALA A 53 -4.53 -0.25 5.97
C ALA A 53 -4.64 -1.32 7.05
N VAL A 54 -3.57 -2.07 7.29
CA VAL A 54 -3.53 -3.13 8.31
C VAL A 54 -2.27 -3.06 9.16
N SER A 55 -2.32 -3.62 10.36
CA SER A 55 -1.21 -3.56 11.32
C SER A 55 -0.45 -4.87 11.53
N THR A 56 -0.89 -5.95 10.89
CA THR A 56 -0.27 -7.27 10.95
C THR A 56 -0.08 -7.84 9.55
N LEU A 57 0.88 -8.76 9.41
CA LEU A 57 1.09 -9.48 8.15
C LEU A 57 -0.10 -10.39 7.82
N ASP A 58 -0.64 -11.07 8.82
CA ASP A 58 -1.80 -11.97 8.64
C ASP A 58 -3.05 -11.25 8.15
N ALA A 59 -3.23 -9.97 8.50
CA ALA A 59 -4.34 -9.18 7.98
C ALA A 59 -4.14 -8.68 6.54
N LEU A 60 -2.90 -8.76 6.02
CA LEU A 60 -2.58 -8.37 4.65
C LEU A 60 -2.74 -9.51 3.64
N LEU A 61 -2.43 -10.75 4.06
CA LEU A 61 -2.42 -11.97 3.24
C LEU A 61 -3.82 -12.58 3.12
#